data_AF-A0A3A4ZTZ6-F1
#
_entry.id   AF-A0A3A4ZTZ6-F1
#
_cell.length_a   1.000
_cell.length_b   1.000
_cell.length_c   1.000
_cell.angle_alpha   90.00
_cell.angle_beta   90.00
_cell.angle_gamma   90.00
#
_symmetry.space_group_name_H-M   'P 1'
#
loop_
_entity.id
_entity.type
_entity.pdbx_description
1 polymer ?
#
loop_
_entity_poly.entity_id
_entity_poly.type
_entity_poly.pdbx_seq_one_letter_code
_entity_poly.pdbx_strand_id
1 'polypeptide(L)'
;GFYWSAFVSRAKKPLLETFGHDLDLYLKVASALGGTPRDLGDASATFLAFPLVPVTHVLWGGDEEFPPDANILFDETISRHLSTEDIAALAGSSVYRLMGAAYKMRQSH
;
A
#
# COMPACT_ATOMS: atom_id res chain seq x y z
N GLY A 1 -13.23 -11.12 -11.08
CA GLY A 1 -12.55 -10.73 -12.32
C GLY A 1 -11.05 -10.98 -12.17
N PHE A 2 -10.49 -11.92 -12.92
CA PHE A 2 -9.07 -12.32 -12.86
C PHE A 2 -8.07 -11.20 -13.21
N TYR A 3 -8.52 -10.13 -13.87
CA TYR A 3 -7.66 -9.04 -14.35
C TYR A 3 -7.23 -8.09 -13.23
N TRP A 4 -8.17 -7.60 -12.41
CA TRP A 4 -7.87 -6.68 -11.31
C TRP A 4 -6.85 -7.26 -10.32
N SER A 5 -7.03 -8.51 -9.89
CA SER A 5 -6.10 -9.16 -8.94
C SER A 5 -4.67 -9.24 -9.49
N ALA A 6 -4.49 -9.44 -10.79
CA ALA A 6 -3.16 -9.43 -11.42
C ALA A 6 -2.52 -8.04 -11.39
N PHE A 7 -3.29 -6.96 -11.57
CA PHE A 7 -2.76 -5.58 -11.50
C PHE A 7 -2.50 -5.12 -10.06
N VAL A 8 -3.35 -5.49 -9.10
CA VAL A 8 -3.04 -5.30 -7.66
C VAL A 8 -1.77 -6.01 -7.28
N SER A 9 -1.61 -7.25 -7.74
CA SER A 9 -0.40 -8.03 -7.52
C SER A 9 0.83 -7.35 -8.10
N ARG A 10 0.70 -6.60 -9.21
CA ARG A 10 1.80 -5.77 -9.73
C ARG A 10 2.12 -4.56 -8.84
N ALA A 11 1.14 -3.98 -8.14
CA ALA A 11 1.37 -2.89 -7.19
C ALA A 11 2.01 -3.38 -5.87
N LYS A 12 1.77 -4.64 -5.50
CA LYS A 12 2.39 -5.29 -4.33
C LYS A 12 3.92 -5.34 -4.44
N LYS A 13 4.47 -5.70 -5.60
CA LYS A 13 5.92 -5.81 -5.81
C LYS A 13 6.69 -4.52 -5.45
N PRO A 14 6.40 -3.34 -6.03
CA PRO A 14 7.13 -2.12 -5.71
C PRO A 14 6.91 -1.65 -4.26
N LEU A 15 5.74 -1.93 -3.67
CA LEU A 15 5.50 -1.69 -2.24
C LEU A 15 6.48 -2.50 -1.39
N LEU A 16 6.58 -3.81 -1.68
CA LEU A 16 7.45 -4.73 -0.97
C LEU A 16 8.94 -4.41 -1.17
N GLU A 17 9.36 -4.10 -2.40
CA GLU A 17 10.76 -3.72 -2.71
C GLU A 17 11.17 -2.42 -1.99
N THR A 18 10.22 -1.52 -1.73
CA THR A 18 10.52 -0.23 -1.08
C THR A 18 10.57 -0.35 0.45
N PHE A 19 9.66 -1.14 1.03
CA PHE A 19 9.37 -1.12 2.47
C PHE A 19 9.48 -2.49 3.17
N GLY A 20 9.55 -3.60 2.45
CA GLY A 20 9.50 -4.95 3.02
C GLY A 20 10.61 -5.28 4.03
N HIS A 21 11.74 -4.57 3.95
CA HIS A 21 12.86 -4.68 4.90
C HIS A 21 12.97 -3.49 5.86
N ASP A 22 12.05 -2.52 5.77
CA ASP A 22 12.07 -1.28 6.54
C ASP A 22 10.63 -0.81 6.79
N LEU A 23 9.92 -1.55 7.66
CA LEU A 23 8.53 -1.26 8.03
C LEU A 23 8.42 0.07 8.79
N ASP A 24 9.45 0.46 9.53
CA ASP A 24 9.51 1.75 10.21
C ASP A 24 9.49 2.92 9.23
N LEU A 25 10.21 2.82 8.11
CA LEU A 25 10.11 3.80 7.03
C LEU A 25 8.71 3.85 6.46
N TYR A 26 8.05 2.71 6.27
CA TYR A 26 6.66 2.69 5.80
C TYR A 26 5.75 3.45 6.77
N LEU A 27 5.81 3.19 8.08
CA LEU A 27 4.95 3.84 9.07
C LEU A 27 5.20 5.36 9.11
N LYS A 28 6.47 5.79 9.06
CA LYS A 28 6.85 7.21 8.99
C LYS A 28 6.29 7.89 7.74
N VAL A 29 6.47 7.26 6.57
CA VAL A 29 5.98 7.78 5.29
C VAL A 29 4.46 7.83 5.27
N ALA A 30 3.79 6.76 5.72
CA ALA A 30 2.35 6.67 5.75
C ALA A 30 1.74 7.74 6.65
N SER A 31 2.28 7.92 7.86
CA SER A 31 1.88 8.98 8.78
C SER A 31 2.07 10.38 8.16
N ALA A 32 3.21 10.64 7.53
CA ALA A 32 3.49 11.94 6.90
C ALA A 32 2.57 12.25 5.71
N LEU A 33 2.04 11.22 5.05
CA LEU A 33 1.09 11.36 3.96
C LEU A 33 -0.39 11.39 4.41
N GLY A 34 -0.64 11.41 5.73
CA GLY A 34 -1.99 11.45 6.31
C GLY A 34 -2.69 10.09 6.36
N GLY A 35 -1.93 9.00 6.27
CA GLY A 35 -2.45 7.65 6.45
C GLY A 35 -2.86 7.40 7.89
N THR A 36 -3.99 6.70 8.08
CA THR A 36 -4.45 6.26 9.40
C THR A 36 -3.90 4.86 9.69
N PRO A 37 -3.09 4.65 10.75
CA PRO A 37 -2.58 3.33 11.10
C PRO A 37 -3.70 2.31 11.34
N ARG A 38 -3.43 1.04 11.03
CA ARG A 38 -4.34 -0.07 11.28
C ARG A 38 -3.64 -1.19 12.06
N ASP A 39 -4.44 -2.03 12.69
CA ASP A 39 -3.99 -3.24 13.38
C ASP A 39 -4.11 -4.44 12.44
N LEU A 40 -3.34 -4.39 11.35
CA LEU A 40 -3.28 -5.42 10.30
C LEU A 40 -1.82 -5.64 9.91
N GLY A 41 -1.38 -6.90 9.86
CA GLY A 41 0.03 -7.23 9.61
C GLY A 41 0.97 -6.61 10.64
N ASP A 42 2.24 -6.47 10.27
CA ASP A 42 3.25 -5.84 11.13
C ASP A 42 3.28 -4.32 10.93
N ALA A 43 2.87 -3.84 9.75
CA ALA A 43 2.67 -2.44 9.47
C ALA A 43 1.54 -2.23 8.47
N SER A 44 0.61 -1.34 8.79
CA SER A 44 -0.49 -1.00 7.88
C SER A 44 -1.02 0.41 8.08
N ALA A 45 -1.57 0.95 7.00
CA ALA A 45 -2.26 2.23 7.03
C ALA A 45 -3.36 2.30 5.98
N THR A 46 -4.45 2.99 6.32
CA THR A 46 -5.54 3.33 5.39
C THR A 46 -5.43 4.78 4.94
N PHE A 47 -5.61 5.00 3.64
CA PHE A 47 -5.72 6.30 3.01
C PHE A 47 -7.10 6.44 2.38
N LEU A 48 -7.72 7.61 2.53
CA LEU A 48 -8.89 7.96 1.73
C LEU A 48 -8.41 8.55 0.40
N ALA A 49 -8.41 7.74 -0.66
CA ALA A 49 -8.09 8.22 -1.99
C ALA A 49 -9.17 9.20 -2.50
N PHE A 50 -10.41 8.93 -2.10
CA PHE A 50 -11.61 9.76 -2.26
C PHE A 50 -12.47 9.62 -1.00
N PRO A 51 -13.49 10.48 -0.76
CA PRO A 51 -14.28 10.47 0.48
C PRO A 51 -14.87 9.13 0.92
N LEU A 52 -15.07 8.19 -0.02
CA LEU A 52 -15.65 6.85 0.22
C LEU A 52 -14.79 5.72 -0.38
N VAL A 53 -13.52 5.97 -0.66
CA VAL A 53 -12.64 4.97 -1.28
C VAL A 53 -11.40 4.78 -0.39
N PRO A 54 -11.52 3.99 0.69
CA PRO A 54 -10.38 3.64 1.53
C PRO A 54 -9.48 2.63 0.81
N VAL A 55 -8.18 2.91 0.83
CA VAL A 55 -7.11 2.03 0.33
C VAL A 55 -6.23 1.69 1.52
N THR A 56 -6.09 0.41 1.84
CA THR A 56 -5.27 -0.04 2.97
C THR A 56 -4.10 -0.85 2.46
N HIS A 57 -2.88 -0.40 2.76
CA HIS A 57 -1.68 -1.23 2.55
C HIS A 57 -1.39 -1.99 3.85
N VAL A 58 -1.09 -3.27 3.70
CA VAL A 58 -0.71 -4.16 4.80
C VAL A 58 0.62 -4.79 4.43
N LEU A 59 1.58 -4.74 5.35
CA LEU A 59 2.91 -5.30 5.18
C LEU A 59 3.20 -6.26 6.34
N TRP A 60 3.88 -7.34 6.00
CA TRP A 60 4.44 -8.32 6.92
C TRP A 60 5.95 -8.30 6.74
N GLY A 61 6.67 -8.18 7.86
CA GLY A 61 8.10 -8.34 7.90
C GLY A 61 8.45 -9.79 7.58
N GLY A 62 9.57 -9.99 6.90
CA GLY A 62 10.14 -11.32 6.74
C GLY A 62 10.90 -11.71 8.00
N ASP A 63 11.00 -13.01 8.23
CA ASP A 63 11.88 -13.61 9.23
C ASP A 63 12.80 -14.66 8.58
N GLU A 64 13.40 -15.53 9.39
CA GLU A 64 14.29 -16.59 8.90
C GLU A 64 13.54 -17.67 8.10
N GLU A 65 12.24 -17.82 8.32
CA GLU A 65 11.41 -18.89 7.74
C GLU A 65 10.57 -18.39 6.55
N PHE A 66 10.15 -17.11 6.57
CA PHE A 66 9.27 -16.52 5.57
C PHE A 66 9.81 -15.19 5.02
N PRO A 67 9.78 -14.98 3.68
CA PRO A 67 10.13 -13.69 3.10
C PRO A 67 9.09 -12.62 3.48
N PRO A 68 9.46 -11.32 3.46
CA PRO A 68 8.50 -10.26 3.70
C PRO A 68 7.37 -10.32 2.67
N ASP A 69 6.18 -9.87 3.08
CA ASP A 69 5.03 -9.85 2.19
C ASP A 69 4.19 -8.58 2.32
N ALA A 70 3.32 -8.34 1.34
CA ALA A 70 2.40 -7.21 1.38
C ALA A 70 1.07 -7.48 0.67
N ASN A 71 0.06 -6.68 0.98
CA ASN A 71 -1.23 -6.71 0.31
C ASN A 71 -1.86 -5.31 0.28
N ILE A 72 -2.78 -5.11 -0.67
CA ILE A 72 -3.56 -3.88 -0.80
C ILE A 72 -5.03 -4.26 -0.71
N LEU A 73 -5.70 -3.75 0.31
CA LEU A 73 -7.11 -4.02 0.59
C LEU A 73 -7.95 -2.80 0.23
N PHE A 74 -9.15 -3.10 -0.25
CA PHE A 74 -10.21 -2.15 -0.50
C PHE A 74 -11.47 -2.68 0.17
N ASP A 75 -12.36 -1.79 0.61
CA ASP A 75 -13.64 -2.24 1.12
C ASP A 75 -14.55 -2.77 0.00
N GLU A 76 -15.62 -3.44 0.38
CA GLU A 76 -16.59 -4.03 -0.55
C GLU A 76 -17.33 -3.00 -1.43
N THR A 77 -17.37 -1.73 -0.99
CA THR A 77 -18.13 -0.67 -1.67
C THR A 77 -17.41 -0.17 -2.91
N ILE A 78 -16.10 -0.40 -3.03
CA ILE A 78 -15.27 0.17 -4.10
C ILE A 78 -15.78 -0.14 -5.51
N SER A 79 -16.32 -1.34 -5.72
CA SER A 79 -16.88 -1.77 -7.01
C SER A 79 -18.14 -0.99 -7.43
N ARG A 80 -18.79 -0.31 -6.48
CA ARG A 80 -19.91 0.62 -6.75
C ARG A 80 -19.42 2.00 -7.18
N HIS A 81 -18.16 2.31 -6.93
CA HIS A 81 -17.57 3.63 -7.16
C HIS A 81 -16.62 3.66 -8.36
N LEU A 82 -15.87 2.57 -8.60
CA LEU A 82 -14.78 2.53 -9.56
C LEU A 82 -14.84 1.26 -10.42
N SER A 83 -14.42 1.38 -11.68
CA SER A 83 -14.25 0.24 -12.56
C SER A 83 -13.06 -0.62 -12.15
N THR A 84 -13.03 -1.88 -12.56
CA THR A 84 -11.88 -2.79 -12.36
C THR A 84 -10.53 -2.15 -12.75
N GLU A 85 -10.50 -1.35 -13.82
CA GLU A 85 -9.31 -0.66 -14.32
C GLU A 85 -8.93 0.54 -13.45
N ASP A 86 -9.91 1.32 -12.99
CA ASP A 86 -9.65 2.45 -12.10
C ASP A 86 -9.15 1.99 -10.73
N ILE A 87 -9.69 0.88 -10.23
CA ILE A 87 -9.19 0.29 -8.99
C ILE A 87 -7.72 -0.15 -9.20
N ALA A 88 -7.38 -0.78 -10.35
CA ALA A 88 -6.01 -1.16 -10.74
C ALA A 88 -5.06 0.04 -10.74
N ALA A 89 -5.47 1.12 -11.39
CA ALA A 89 -4.73 2.37 -11.43
C ALA A 89 -4.57 2.98 -10.03
N LEU A 90 -5.61 2.93 -9.18
CA LEU A 90 -5.58 3.45 -7.83
C LEU A 90 -4.62 2.69 -6.93
N ALA A 91 -4.60 1.35 -7.01
CA ALA A 91 -3.65 0.51 -6.28
C ALA A 91 -2.21 0.92 -6.61
N GLY A 92 -1.86 0.99 -7.91
CA GLY A 92 -0.53 1.42 -8.34
C GLY A 92 -0.19 2.85 -7.91
N SER A 93 -1.11 3.79 -8.11
CA SER A 93 -0.90 5.21 -7.78
C SER A 93 -0.65 5.42 -6.28
N SER A 94 -1.37 4.69 -5.43
CA SER A 94 -1.19 4.75 -3.97
C SER A 94 0.22 4.31 -3.55
N VAL A 95 0.77 3.28 -4.19
CA VAL A 95 2.13 2.78 -3.94
C VAL A 95 3.18 3.75 -4.46
N TYR A 96 3.05 4.27 -5.69
CA TYR A 96 4.00 5.24 -6.23
C TYR A 96 4.07 6.54 -5.39
N ARG A 97 2.95 6.96 -4.81
CA ARG A 97 2.92 8.11 -3.90
C ARG A 97 3.75 7.85 -2.63
N LEU A 98 3.62 6.66 -2.03
CA LEU A 98 4.45 6.22 -0.89
C LEU A 98 5.93 6.19 -1.27
N MET A 99 6.27 5.58 -2.41
CA MET A 99 7.66 5.48 -2.90
C MET A 99 8.31 6.86 -3.08
N GLY A 100 7.58 7.80 -3.70
CA GLY A 100 8.08 9.15 -3.91
C GLY A 100 8.36 9.89 -2.59
N ALA A 101 7.53 9.68 -1.58
CA ALA A 101 7.76 10.24 -0.25
C ALA A 101 8.94 9.57 0.48
N ALA A 102 9.04 8.24 0.40
CA ALA A 102 10.17 7.48 0.95
C ALA A 102 11.51 7.92 0.36
N TYR A 103 11.56 8.11 -0.96
CA TYR A 103 12.76 8.59 -1.67
C TYR A 103 13.20 9.98 -1.18
N LYS A 104 12.25 10.89 -0.91
CA LYS A 104 12.56 12.22 -0.35
C LYS A 104 13.06 12.13 1.09
N MET A 105 12.43 11.30 1.92
CA MET A 105 12.82 11.13 3.33
C MET A 105 14.21 10.49 3.50
N ARG A 106 14.60 9.58 2.60
CA ARG A 106 15.94 8.97 2.60
C ARG A 106 17.06 9.94 2.23
N GLN A 107 16.75 11.03 1.51
CA GLN A 107 17.74 12.06 1.12
C GLN A 107 17.85 13.22 2.11
N SER A 108 16.90 13.36 3.03
CA SER A 108 16.93 14.39 4.06
C SER A 108 17.72 13.99 5.31
N HIS A 109 18.39 12.83 5.27
CA HIS A 109 19.31 12.29 6.29
C HIS A 109 20.66 12.00 5.61
#